data_AF-A0A420WFP6-F1
#
_entry.id   AF-A0A420WFP6-F1
#
_cell.length_a   1.000
_cell.length_b   1.000
_cell.length_c   1.000
_cell.angle_alpha   90.00
_cell.angle_beta   90.00
_cell.angle_gamma   90.00
#
_symmetry.space_group_name_H-M   'P 1'
#
loop_
_entity.id
_entity.type
_entity.pdbx_description
1 polymer ?
#
loop_
_entity_poly.entity_id
_entity_poly.type
_entity_poly.pdbx_seq_one_letter_code
_entity_poly.pdbx_strand_id
1 'polypeptide(L)' 'MNRHHIKSIIMGTTLIAFAAGGISACTPTVKIEPSDKPIRIDLNVKIDQEIRVRLDKEIEEVITNRPDLF' A
#
# COMPACT_ATOMS: atom_id res chain seq x y z
N MET A 1 31.04 -44.60 -38.70
CA MET A 1 30.82 -43.54 -37.68
C MET A 1 29.56 -42.78 -38.10
N ASN A 2 28.43 -43.07 -37.45
CA ASN A 2 27.13 -43.07 -38.11
C ASN A 2 26.39 -41.72 -38.03
N ARG A 3 25.89 -41.25 -39.18
CA ARG A 3 25.11 -40.00 -39.37
C ARG A 3 23.90 -39.88 -38.44
N HIS A 4 23.39 -40.99 -37.89
CA HIS A 4 22.28 -41.04 -36.94
C HIS A 4 22.66 -40.54 -35.54
N HIS A 5 23.88 -40.78 -35.06
CA HIS A 5 24.34 -40.24 -33.78
C HIS A 5 24.51 -38.72 -33.83
N ILE A 6 25.01 -38.21 -34.96
CA ILE A 6 25.15 -36.76 -35.19
C ILE A 6 23.78 -36.07 -35.20
N LYS A 7 22.78 -36.65 -35.88
CA LYS A 7 21.42 -36.11 -35.90
C LYS A 7 20.76 -36.11 -34.51
N SER A 8 20.97 -37.17 -33.72
CA SER A 8 20.43 -37.26 -32.36
C SER A 8 21.04 -36.22 -31.41
N ILE A 9 22.35 -35.95 -31.54
CA ILE A 9 23.05 -34.94 -30.74
C ILE A 9 22.54 -33.53 -31.10
N ILE A 10 22.44 -33.20 -32.39
CA ILE A 10 21.96 -31.89 -32.86
C ILE A 10 20.50 -31.65 -32.45
N MET A 11 19.64 -32.67 -32.49
CA MET A 11 18.24 -32.54 -32.06
C MET A 11 18.15 -32.23 -30.55
N GLY A 12 18.98 -32.88 -29.73
CA GLY A 12 19.02 -32.67 -28.27
C GLY A 12 19.53 -31.28 -27.87
N THR A 13 20.59 -30.78 -28.49
CA THR A 13 21.11 -29.43 -28.22
C THR A 13 20.16 -28.32 -28.67
N THR A 14 19.39 -28.54 -29.74
CA THR A 14 18.40 -27.56 -30.21
C THR A 14 17.24 -27.41 -29.22
N LEU A 15 16.81 -28.50 -28.59
CA LEU A 15 15.72 -28.47 -27.60
C LEU A 15 16.11 -27.73 -26.31
N ILE A 16 17.35 -27.92 -25.86
CA ILE A 16 17.90 -27.29 -24.65
C ILE A 16 18.10 -25.78 -24.86
N ALA A 17 18.56 -25.37 -26.05
CA ALA A 17 18.72 -23.96 -26.40
C ALA A 17 17.38 -23.20 -26.42
N PHE A 18 16.30 -23.85 -26.86
CA PHE A 18 14.96 -23.26 -26.89
C PHE A 18 14.37 -23.08 -25.48
N ALA A 19 14.61 -24.04 -24.57
CA ALA A 19 14.17 -23.95 -23.19
C ALA A 19 14.88 -22.83 -22.41
N ALA A 20 16.18 -22.60 -22.68
CA ALA A 20 16.95 -21.54 -22.03
C ALA A 20 16.50 -20.12 -22.43
N GLY A 21 15.97 -19.94 -23.65
CA GLY A 21 15.47 -18.64 -24.13
C GLY A 21 14.12 -18.22 -23.52
N GLY A 22 13.34 -19.14 -22.97
CA GLY A 22 12.01 -18.83 -22.41
C GLY A 22 12.06 -18.08 -21.08
N ILE A 23 13.15 -18.20 -20.32
CA ILE A 23 13.28 -17.61 -18.97
C ILE A 23 13.59 -16.10 -19.04
N SER A 24 14.27 -15.64 -20.11
CA SER A 24 14.58 -14.22 -20.31
C SER A 24 13.40 -13.39 -20.84
N ALA A 25 12.30 -14.03 -21.26
CA ALA A 25 11.11 -13.36 -21.76
C ALA A 25 10.15 -12.88 -20.66
N CYS A 26 10.34 -13.31 -19.41
CA CYS A 26 9.46 -12.97 -18.30
C CYS A 26 10.06 -11.87 -17.42
N THR A 27 9.99 -10.62 -17.86
CA THR A 27 10.28 -9.44 -17.03
C THR A 27 8.98 -8.79 -16.55
N PRO A 28 8.43 -9.18 -15.38
CA PRO A 28 7.24 -8.54 -14.86
C PRO A 28 7.58 -7.08 -14.51
N THR A 29 7.12 -6.16 -15.36
CA THR A 29 7.35 -4.73 -15.14
C THR A 29 6.25 -4.22 -14.21
N VAL A 30 6.58 -3.98 -12.95
CA VAL A 30 5.66 -3.41 -11.96
C VAL A 30 5.55 -1.91 -12.23
N LYS A 31 4.40 -1.48 -12.76
CA LYS A 31 4.08 -0.06 -12.92
C LYS A 31 3.34 0.43 -11.68
N ILE A 32 3.93 1.42 -11.01
CA ILE A 32 3.26 2.16 -9.94
C ILE A 32 2.58 3.34 -10.62
N GLU A 33 1.34 3.14 -11.04
CA GLU A 33 0.51 4.21 -11.59
C GLU A 33 -0.24 4.86 -10.40
N PRO A 34 -0.05 6.17 -10.15
CA PRO A 34 -0.95 6.88 -9.26
C PRO A 34 -2.36 6.83 -9.87
N SER A 35 -3.36 6.48 -9.07
CA SER A 35 -4.74 6.39 -9.54
C SER A 35 -5.20 7.75 -10.09
N ASP A 36 -5.65 7.79 -11.35
CA ASP A 36 -6.19 9.00 -11.99
C ASP A 36 -7.42 9.56 -11.25
N LYS A 37 -8.07 8.74 -10.43
CA LYS A 37 -9.25 9.12 -9.67
C LYS A 37 -8.83 9.64 -8.29
N PRO A 38 -9.35 10.80 -7.86
CA PRO A 38 -9.05 11.33 -6.54
C PRO A 38 -9.55 10.37 -5.45
N ILE A 39 -8.69 10.10 -4.46
CA ILE A 39 -9.06 9.33 -3.26
C ILE A 39 -10.13 10.13 -2.51
N ARG A 40 -11.34 9.59 -2.40
CA ARG A 40 -12.42 10.18 -1.62
C ARG A 40 -12.25 9.73 -0.18
N ILE A 41 -11.95 10.69 0.70
CA ILE A 41 -11.86 10.46 2.15
C ILE A 41 -13.14 11.03 2.76
N ASP A 42 -14.18 10.19 2.81
CA ASP A 42 -15.48 10.55 3.38
C ASP A 42 -15.48 10.24 4.89
N LEU A 43 -14.97 11.18 5.68
CA LEU A 43 -14.88 11.06 7.13
C LEU A 43 -15.96 11.91 7.81
N ASN A 44 -16.87 11.26 8.54
CA ASN A 44 -17.84 11.93 9.39
C ASN A 44 -17.23 12.19 10.79
N VAL A 45 -16.43 13.25 10.91
CA VAL A 45 -15.86 13.68 12.19
C VAL A 45 -16.82 14.63 12.92
N LYS A 46 -17.23 14.26 14.13
CA LYS A 46 -17.94 15.17 15.04
C LYS A 46 -16.88 15.99 15.79
N ILE A 47 -16.72 17.25 15.42
CA ILE A 47 -15.77 18.17 16.06
C ILE A 47 -16.47 18.80 17.26
N ASP A 48 -16.40 18.13 18.41
CA ASP A 48 -16.93 18.65 19.67
C ASP A 48 -15.95 19.67 20.29
N GLN A 49 -15.82 20.84 19.67
CA GLN A 49 -15.05 21.98 20.18
C GLN A 49 -15.87 22.80 21.17
N GLU A 50 -16.49 22.14 22.15
CA GLU A 50 -17.32 22.76 23.20
C GLU A 50 -16.61 22.77 24.57
N ILE A 51 -15.55 21.97 24.74
CA ILE A 51 -14.90 21.74 26.04
C ILE A 51 -14.27 23.02 26.60
N ARG A 52 -13.63 23.86 25.76
CA ARG A 52 -12.96 25.06 26.28
C ARG A 52 -13.93 26.10 26.86
N VAL A 53 -15.10 26.32 26.27
CA VAL A 53 -16.03 27.36 26.74
C VAL A 53 -16.92 26.88 27.90
N ARG A 54 -17.24 25.59 27.97
CA ARG A 54 -18.08 25.04 29.06
C ARG A 54 -17.29 24.89 30.38
N LEU A 55 -16.03 24.46 30.30
CA LEU A 55 -15.18 24.36 31.50
C LEU A 55 -14.95 25.73 32.15
N ASP A 56 -14.68 26.78 31.37
CA ASP A 56 -14.44 28.12 31.90
C ASP A 56 -15.65 28.66 32.69
N LYS A 57 -16.87 28.44 32.17
CA LYS A 57 -18.11 28.90 32.84
C LYS A 57 -18.44 28.09 34.10
N GLU A 58 -18.30 26.77 34.05
CA GLU A 58 -18.56 25.91 35.20
C GLU A 58 -17.55 26.18 36.34
N ILE A 59 -16.29 26.47 36.00
CA ILE A 59 -15.27 26.84 36.98
C ILE A 59 -15.60 28.20 37.63
N GLU A 60 -16.03 29.20 36.85
CA GLU A 60 -16.41 30.52 37.36
C GLU A 60 -17.61 30.46 38.32
N GLU A 61 -18.61 29.63 38.00
CA GLU A 61 -19.75 29.37 38.88
C GLU A 61 -19.33 28.66 40.17
N VAL A 62 -18.42 27.69 40.11
CA VAL A 62 -17.94 26.97 41.30
C VAL A 62 -17.10 27.89 42.19
N ILE A 63 -16.22 28.71 41.62
CA ILE A 63 -15.41 29.69 42.36
C ILE A 63 -16.30 30.72 43.05
N THR A 64 -17.36 31.19 42.38
CA THR A 64 -18.28 32.20 42.94
C THR A 64 -19.13 31.63 44.08
N ASN A 65 -19.62 30.39 43.95
CA ASN A 65 -20.51 29.78 44.94
C ASN A 65 -19.76 29.23 46.17
N ARG A 66 -18.46 28.98 46.06
CA ARG A 66 -17.62 28.41 47.12
C ARG A 66 -16.25 29.08 47.19
N PRO A 67 -16.18 30.34 47.65
CA PRO A 67 -14.91 31.07 47.83
C PRO A 67 -14.06 30.49 48.97
N ASP A 68 -14.55 29.50 49.69
CA ASP A 68 -13.86 28.74 50.74
C ASP A 68 -13.08 27.53 50.22
N LEU A 69 -13.31 27.11 48.96
CA LEU A 69 -12.61 26.00 48.32
C LEU A 69 -11.26 26.41 47.68
N PHE A 70 -10.98 27.70 47.53
CA PHE A 70 -9.77 28.25 46.90
C PHE A 70 -9.25 29.50 47.60
#